data_AF-A0A940P3M1-F1
#
_entry.id   AF-A0A940P3M1-F1
#
_cell.length_a   1.000
_cell.length_b   1.000
_cell.length_c   1.000
_cell.angle_alpha   90.00
_cell.angle_beta   90.00
_cell.angle_gamma   90.00
#
_symmetry.space_group_name_H-M   'P 1'
#
loop_
_entity.id
_entity.type
_entity.pdbx_description
1 polymer ?
#
loop_
_entity_poly.entity_id
_entity_poly.type
_entity_poly.pdbx_seq_one_letter_code
_entity_poly.pdbx_strand_id
1 'polypeptide(L)'
;MKQRIIKTIAALLSACMLSASAVTVCAFPTAPSNLEEGEFYTLTQLAKTQETLKTDDGQFSYYLARDPHLCANLTQYHGAGGKVVIPDIAGKIRVTGTGIDFSGRDDLTEVHYAGFANITIFADNYEKCGNLETVSFGSGLSDEFMKWYFPDGIPEADYAVRRCNLKKGMFAGCTALASVTLPDTSRSNSASFIGERCFENCAALKEIEIKGKWALEKDAFLGCSSLKKVVLTSEIQQIGDHALGFIRNDADEYLKCDGLTIYGVSGTAAETYAAENGFPFVAVSGEKAAGTGDVNTDGTVDVSDAVLLARFCAEDTAAVMTKEGLNAADCNADNLITNEDVIFILRIIAKLTVPE
;
A
#
# COMPACT_ATOMS: atom_id res chain seq x y z
N MET A 1 -17.91 47.39 -18.85
CA MET A 1 -19.02 46.46 -18.50
C MET A 1 -18.57 45.01 -18.27
N LYS A 2 -17.50 44.51 -18.90
CA LYS A 2 -17.00 43.12 -18.72
C LYS A 2 -16.22 42.83 -17.42
N GLN A 3 -15.77 43.85 -16.67
CA GLN A 3 -15.06 43.65 -15.37
C GLN A 3 -15.99 43.67 -14.14
N ARG A 4 -17.30 43.89 -14.30
CA ARG A 4 -18.27 43.88 -13.19
C ARG A 4 -19.10 42.60 -13.07
N ILE A 5 -19.00 41.68 -14.03
CA ILE A 5 -19.73 40.39 -14.01
C ILE A 5 -18.92 39.28 -13.32
N ILE A 6 -17.58 39.38 -13.28
CA ILE A 6 -16.70 38.35 -12.69
C ILE A 6 -16.72 38.40 -11.14
N LYS A 7 -16.91 39.57 -10.52
CA LYS A 7 -17.00 39.68 -9.05
C LYS A 7 -18.32 39.17 -8.44
N THR A 8 -19.35 38.92 -9.24
CA THR A 8 -20.66 38.47 -8.74
C THR A 8 -20.80 36.94 -8.77
N ILE A 9 -20.02 36.23 -9.58
CA ILE A 9 -20.09 34.76 -9.68
C ILE A 9 -19.22 34.08 -8.60
N ALA A 10 -18.09 34.68 -8.22
CA ALA A 10 -17.25 34.19 -7.10
C ALA A 10 -17.97 34.26 -5.73
N ALA A 11 -18.87 35.23 -5.54
CA ALA A 11 -19.65 35.36 -4.30
C ALA A 11 -20.80 34.34 -4.19
N LEU A 12 -21.30 33.80 -5.31
CA LEU A 12 -22.37 32.79 -5.32
C LEU A 12 -21.83 31.36 -5.09
N LEU A 13 -20.57 31.09 -5.45
CA LEU A 13 -19.94 29.79 -5.20
C LEU A 13 -19.46 29.61 -3.75
N SER A 14 -19.13 30.71 -3.05
CA SER A 14 -18.76 30.65 -1.62
C SER A 14 -19.95 30.43 -0.68
N ALA A 15 -21.19 30.59 -1.15
CA ALA A 15 -22.40 30.43 -0.33
C ALA A 15 -22.98 29.00 -0.33
N CYS A 16 -22.53 28.12 -1.24
CA CYS A 16 -23.09 26.77 -1.39
C CYS A 16 -22.31 25.68 -0.60
N MET A 17 -21.18 26.02 0.00
CA MET A 17 -20.32 25.10 0.78
C MET A 17 -20.66 25.04 2.29
N LEU A 18 -21.70 25.74 2.74
CA LEU A 18 -22.14 25.73 4.15
C LEU A 18 -23.37 24.84 4.35
N SER A 19 -23.19 23.52 4.31
CA SER A 19 -23.95 22.56 5.13
C SER A 19 -23.62 21.10 4.76
N ALA A 20 -22.50 20.59 5.26
CA ALA A 20 -22.39 19.17 5.59
C ALA A 20 -21.30 19.00 6.65
N SER A 21 -21.68 18.31 7.71
CA SER A 21 -20.98 18.22 8.99
C SER A 21 -19.62 17.51 8.89
N ALA A 22 -18.68 18.04 9.68
CA ALA A 22 -17.45 17.43 10.21
C ALA A 22 -17.13 16.00 9.74
N VAL A 23 -16.29 15.91 8.71
CA VAL A 23 -15.24 14.89 8.63
C VAL A 23 -13.96 15.69 8.43
N THR A 24 -12.95 15.44 9.26
CA THR A 24 -11.61 16.02 9.10
C THR A 24 -11.05 15.54 7.76
N VAL A 25 -11.31 16.31 6.71
CA VAL A 25 -10.68 16.17 5.41
C VAL A 25 -9.21 16.50 5.66
N CYS A 26 -8.34 15.50 5.54
CA CYS A 26 -6.90 15.75 5.40
C CYS A 26 -6.74 16.84 4.33
N ALA A 27 -6.26 18.00 4.74
CA ALA A 27 -6.14 19.17 3.90
C ALA A 27 -5.09 18.91 2.83
N PHE A 28 -5.51 18.40 1.67
CA PHE A 28 -4.68 18.46 0.48
C PHE A 28 -4.53 19.91 0.05
N PRO A 29 -3.36 20.32 -0.44
CA PRO A 29 -3.18 21.66 -0.96
C PRO A 29 -4.23 21.92 -2.04
N THR A 30 -4.79 23.12 -2.01
CA THR A 30 -5.63 23.68 -3.06
C THR A 30 -5.04 23.41 -4.44
N ALA A 31 -5.91 23.31 -5.46
CA ALA A 31 -5.55 23.08 -6.86
C ALA A 31 -4.23 23.78 -7.27
N PRO A 32 -3.37 23.10 -8.06
CA PRO A 32 -2.03 23.57 -8.39
C PRO A 32 -2.09 24.99 -8.97
N SER A 33 -1.27 25.88 -8.40
CA SER A 33 -1.26 27.33 -8.69
C SER A 33 -0.91 27.69 -10.15
N ASN A 34 -0.47 26.71 -10.93
CA ASN A 34 0.00 26.87 -12.31
C ASN A 34 -1.06 26.55 -13.38
N LEU A 35 -2.27 26.13 -12.98
CA LEU A 35 -3.41 26.04 -13.90
C LEU A 35 -4.03 27.43 -14.04
N GLU A 36 -4.10 27.96 -15.27
CA GLU A 36 -4.79 29.23 -15.50
C GLU A 36 -6.26 29.10 -15.09
N GLU A 37 -6.83 30.14 -14.47
CA GLU A 37 -8.19 30.10 -13.91
C GLU A 37 -9.23 29.56 -14.93
N GLY A 38 -9.05 29.88 -16.22
CA GLY A 38 -9.88 29.40 -17.34
C GLY A 38 -9.79 27.90 -17.64
N GLU A 39 -8.62 27.27 -17.48
CA GLU A 39 -8.44 25.83 -17.66
C GLU A 39 -9.21 25.05 -16.58
N PHE A 40 -9.15 25.50 -15.32
CA PHE A 40 -9.84 24.85 -14.20
C PHE A 40 -11.37 24.87 -14.34
N TYR A 41 -11.95 26.00 -14.77
CA TYR A 41 -13.39 26.07 -15.03
C TYR A 41 -13.80 25.13 -16.17
N THR A 42 -12.96 24.95 -17.18
CA THR A 42 -13.24 24.06 -18.32
C THR A 42 -13.20 22.59 -17.89
N LEU A 43 -12.18 22.17 -17.14
CA LEU A 43 -12.08 20.80 -16.63
C LEU A 43 -13.20 20.45 -15.65
N THR A 44 -13.63 21.41 -14.82
CA THR A 44 -14.78 21.22 -13.93
C THR A 44 -16.09 20.99 -14.72
N GLN A 45 -16.23 21.62 -15.88
CA GLN A 45 -17.36 21.36 -16.78
C GLN A 45 -17.27 19.97 -17.41
N LEU A 46 -16.09 19.56 -17.87
CA LEU A 46 -15.84 18.22 -18.43
C LEU A 46 -16.06 17.11 -17.40
N ALA A 47 -15.67 17.32 -16.14
CA ALA A 47 -15.90 16.37 -15.05
C ALA A 47 -17.41 16.11 -14.81
N LYS A 48 -18.25 17.13 -15.06
CA LYS A 48 -19.73 16.98 -14.98
C LYS A 48 -20.29 16.16 -16.13
N THR A 49 -19.65 16.17 -17.31
CA THR A 49 -20.10 15.44 -18.49
C THR A 49 -19.58 14.00 -18.55
N GLN A 50 -18.61 13.62 -17.70
CA GLN A 50 -17.91 12.32 -17.74
C GLN A 50 -17.32 11.99 -19.11
N GLU A 51 -16.80 13.00 -19.80
CA GLU A 51 -16.10 12.80 -21.06
C GLU A 51 -14.81 11.99 -20.84
N THR A 52 -14.55 11.10 -21.80
CA THR A 52 -13.29 10.35 -21.87
C THR A 52 -12.24 11.19 -22.58
N LEU A 53 -11.13 11.42 -21.89
CA LEU A 53 -9.96 12.16 -22.36
C LEU A 53 -8.82 11.18 -22.69
N LYS A 54 -7.73 11.70 -23.28
CA LYS A 54 -6.51 10.94 -23.56
C LYS A 54 -5.29 11.64 -23.02
N THR A 55 -4.30 10.88 -22.57
CA THR A 55 -2.98 11.40 -22.21
C THR A 55 -2.29 12.06 -23.41
N ASP A 56 -1.30 12.92 -23.15
CA ASP A 56 -0.60 13.68 -24.20
C ASP A 56 0.10 12.78 -25.23
N ASP A 57 0.59 11.62 -24.80
CA ASP A 57 1.16 10.58 -25.67
C ASP A 57 0.10 9.70 -26.35
N GLY A 58 -1.18 9.91 -26.03
CA GLY A 58 -2.32 9.16 -26.54
C GLY A 58 -2.43 7.72 -26.07
N GLN A 59 -1.55 7.25 -25.17
CA GLN A 59 -1.48 5.86 -24.74
C GLN A 59 -2.58 5.47 -23.77
N PHE A 60 -3.11 6.40 -22.97
CA PHE A 60 -4.15 6.09 -22.00
C PHE A 60 -5.41 6.93 -22.25
N SER A 61 -6.56 6.29 -22.08
CA SER A 61 -7.82 7.00 -21.86
C SER A 61 -8.08 7.16 -20.37
N TYR A 62 -8.67 8.29 -20.01
CA TYR A 62 -9.04 8.59 -18.63
C TYR A 62 -10.32 9.40 -18.56
N TYR A 63 -10.96 9.44 -17.40
CA TYR A 63 -12.03 10.40 -17.10
C TYR A 63 -11.67 11.20 -15.84
N LEU A 64 -12.31 12.35 -15.68
CA LEU A 64 -12.15 13.20 -14.50
C LEU A 64 -13.08 12.70 -13.39
N ALA A 65 -12.51 12.39 -12.24
CA ALA A 65 -13.25 12.03 -11.04
C ALA A 65 -14.12 13.21 -10.58
N ARG A 66 -15.33 12.91 -10.10
CA ARG A 66 -16.27 13.91 -9.56
C ARG A 66 -15.90 14.26 -8.11
N ASP A 67 -14.66 14.63 -7.88
CA ASP A 67 -14.16 15.05 -6.56
C ASP A 67 -13.68 16.51 -6.62
N PRO A 68 -13.64 17.23 -5.48
CA PRO A 68 -13.27 18.64 -5.45
C PRO A 68 -11.79 18.91 -5.82
N HIS A 69 -10.96 17.86 -5.91
CA HIS A 69 -9.54 17.96 -6.25
C HIS A 69 -9.28 17.71 -7.75
N LEU A 70 -10.30 17.29 -8.51
CA LEU A 70 -10.26 17.10 -9.96
C LEU A 70 -9.12 16.16 -10.38
N CYS A 71 -9.31 14.87 -10.15
CA CYS A 71 -8.31 13.84 -10.44
C CYS A 71 -8.63 13.03 -11.69
N ALA A 72 -7.63 12.38 -12.28
CA ALA A 72 -7.79 11.49 -13.43
C ALA A 72 -7.85 10.02 -12.99
N ASN A 73 -8.79 9.27 -13.57
CA ASN A 73 -8.87 7.82 -13.45
C ASN A 73 -8.64 7.19 -14.83
N LEU A 74 -7.55 6.43 -14.98
CA LEU A 74 -7.22 5.74 -16.23
C LEU A 74 -8.17 4.55 -16.44
N THR A 75 -8.62 4.33 -17.67
CA THR A 75 -9.63 3.33 -18.01
C THR A 75 -9.25 2.41 -19.14
N GLN A 76 -8.34 2.83 -20.02
CA GLN A 76 -7.94 2.00 -21.16
C GLN A 76 -6.52 2.34 -21.60
N TYR A 77 -5.79 1.32 -22.01
CA TYR A 77 -4.49 1.44 -22.66
C TYR A 77 -4.60 1.18 -24.18
N HIS A 78 -4.04 2.10 -24.97
CA HIS A 78 -4.01 2.10 -26.43
C HIS A 78 -2.58 2.03 -26.98
N GLY A 79 -1.57 2.03 -26.11
CA GLY A 79 -0.18 1.96 -26.53
C GLY A 79 0.23 0.57 -27.03
N ALA A 80 1.47 0.51 -27.53
CA ALA A 80 2.08 -0.73 -27.99
C ALA A 80 2.44 -1.66 -26.81
N GLY A 81 2.69 -2.93 -27.08
CA GLY A 81 3.25 -3.85 -26.08
C GLY A 81 4.67 -3.50 -25.64
N GLY A 82 5.26 -4.38 -24.84
CA GLY A 82 6.59 -4.27 -24.28
C GLY A 82 6.53 -3.63 -22.91
N LYS A 83 7.25 -2.51 -22.76
CA LYS A 83 7.30 -1.76 -21.51
C LYS A 83 6.19 -0.72 -21.44
N VAL A 84 5.33 -0.86 -20.44
CA VAL A 84 4.26 0.09 -20.14
C VAL A 84 4.60 0.86 -18.87
N VAL A 85 4.51 2.18 -18.94
CA VAL A 85 4.62 3.07 -17.79
C VAL A 85 3.24 3.62 -17.49
N ILE A 86 2.66 3.25 -16.35
CA ILE A 86 1.42 3.83 -15.84
C ILE A 86 1.78 5.18 -15.20
N PRO A 87 1.30 6.31 -15.77
CA PRO A 87 1.73 7.62 -15.31
C PRO A 87 0.98 8.04 -14.03
N ASP A 88 1.61 8.89 -13.22
CA ASP A 88 0.99 9.59 -12.10
C ASP A 88 0.38 10.94 -12.50
N ILE A 89 0.57 11.34 -13.76
CA ILE A 89 0.01 12.55 -14.37
C ILE A 89 -0.59 12.22 -15.75
N ALA A 90 -1.79 12.70 -16.03
CA ALA A 90 -2.41 12.70 -17.35
C ALA A 90 -2.61 14.14 -17.82
N GLY A 91 -1.72 14.61 -18.72
CA GLY A 91 -1.65 16.02 -19.11
C GLY A 91 -1.14 16.88 -17.96
N LYS A 92 -2.02 17.67 -17.33
CA LYS A 92 -1.71 18.49 -16.13
C LYS A 92 -2.50 18.04 -14.89
N ILE A 93 -3.03 16.82 -14.90
CA ILE A 93 -3.97 16.33 -13.90
C ILE A 93 -3.39 15.11 -13.24
N ARG A 94 -3.35 15.11 -11.91
CA ARG A 94 -2.94 13.97 -11.12
C ARG A 94 -3.79 12.74 -11.42
N VAL A 95 -3.14 11.62 -11.71
CA VAL A 95 -3.78 10.31 -11.75
C VAL A 95 -3.94 9.80 -10.32
N THR A 96 -5.17 9.48 -9.93
CA THR A 96 -5.49 8.93 -8.60
C THR A 96 -6.02 7.51 -8.64
N GLY A 97 -6.27 6.99 -9.83
CA GLY A 97 -6.60 5.59 -9.94
C GLY A 97 -6.63 5.08 -11.37
N THR A 98 -6.76 3.78 -11.45
CA THR A 98 -6.63 3.01 -12.69
C THR A 98 -7.54 1.79 -12.63
N GLY A 99 -8.15 1.48 -13.76
CA GLY A 99 -8.97 0.29 -13.96
C GLY A 99 -8.84 -0.18 -15.39
N ILE A 100 -7.64 -0.60 -15.77
CA ILE A 100 -7.29 -1.02 -17.11
C ILE A 100 -7.20 -2.55 -17.18
N ASP A 101 -7.98 -3.15 -18.08
CA ASP A 101 -7.86 -4.57 -18.35
C ASP A 101 -6.74 -4.85 -19.36
N PHE A 102 -5.68 -5.49 -18.87
CA PHE A 102 -4.54 -5.98 -19.65
C PHE A 102 -4.56 -7.51 -19.80
N SER A 103 -5.65 -8.20 -19.44
CA SER A 103 -5.67 -9.66 -19.44
C SER A 103 -5.32 -10.27 -20.80
N GLY A 104 -4.48 -11.31 -20.78
CA GLY A 104 -4.00 -12.01 -21.97
C GLY A 104 -3.09 -11.20 -22.90
N ARG A 105 -2.60 -10.02 -22.47
CA ARG A 105 -1.68 -9.20 -23.26
C ARG A 105 -0.26 -9.76 -23.21
N ASP A 106 -0.03 -10.81 -24.00
CA ASP A 106 1.28 -11.45 -24.19
C ASP A 106 2.28 -10.55 -24.93
N ASP A 107 1.86 -9.40 -25.43
CA ASP A 107 2.78 -8.39 -25.96
C ASP A 107 3.47 -7.58 -24.85
N LEU A 108 3.01 -7.62 -23.60
CA LEU A 108 3.63 -6.93 -22.47
C LEU A 108 4.83 -7.69 -21.90
N THR A 109 5.88 -6.96 -21.55
CA THR A 109 7.10 -7.50 -20.91
C THR A 109 7.41 -6.82 -19.58
N GLU A 110 7.11 -5.53 -19.44
CA GLU A 110 7.35 -4.77 -18.21
C GLU A 110 6.18 -3.83 -17.93
N VAL A 111 5.80 -3.71 -16.66
CA VAL A 111 4.84 -2.70 -16.19
C VAL A 111 5.47 -1.92 -15.04
N HIS A 112 5.49 -0.60 -15.17
CA HIS A 112 6.01 0.31 -14.15
C HIS A 112 4.97 1.36 -13.77
N TYR A 113 4.58 1.41 -12.50
CA TYR A 113 3.76 2.49 -11.96
C TYR A 113 4.68 3.61 -11.46
N ALA A 114 4.73 4.72 -12.21
CA ALA A 114 5.72 5.79 -12.02
C ALA A 114 5.59 6.57 -10.70
N GLY A 115 4.41 6.58 -10.08
CA GLY A 115 4.15 7.37 -8.87
C GLY A 115 3.14 6.72 -7.92
N PHE A 116 3.43 5.49 -7.47
CA PHE A 116 2.42 4.62 -6.84
C PHE A 116 1.82 5.17 -5.54
N ALA A 117 2.50 6.08 -4.84
CA ALA A 117 2.06 6.62 -3.55
C ALA A 117 0.64 7.22 -3.53
N ASN A 118 -0.02 7.34 -4.68
CA ASN A 118 -1.29 8.02 -4.87
C ASN A 118 -2.27 7.38 -5.87
N ILE A 119 -1.96 6.23 -6.47
CA ILE A 119 -2.80 5.58 -7.49
C ILE A 119 -3.58 4.42 -6.86
N THR A 120 -4.91 4.55 -6.81
CA THR A 120 -5.81 3.47 -6.43
C THR A 120 -6.02 2.54 -7.62
N ILE A 121 -5.56 1.30 -7.50
CA ILE A 121 -5.90 0.26 -8.48
C ILE A 121 -7.34 -0.20 -8.19
N PHE A 122 -8.27 0.21 -9.03
CA PHE A 122 -9.69 -0.18 -8.93
C PHE A 122 -9.91 -1.56 -9.51
N ALA A 123 -9.40 -1.79 -10.73
CA ALA A 123 -9.74 -2.94 -11.55
C ALA A 123 -8.65 -3.30 -12.57
N ASP A 124 -7.39 -2.88 -12.36
CA ASP A 124 -6.33 -3.33 -13.26
C ASP A 124 -6.24 -4.85 -13.21
N ASN A 125 -6.12 -5.47 -14.38
CA ASN A 125 -6.09 -6.92 -14.51
C ASN A 125 -5.00 -7.34 -15.49
N TYR A 126 -4.01 -8.08 -15.02
CA TYR A 126 -2.93 -8.65 -15.83
C TYR A 126 -3.05 -10.17 -15.92
N GLU A 127 -4.21 -10.74 -15.62
CA GLU A 127 -4.42 -12.19 -15.66
C GLU A 127 -3.93 -12.76 -17.01
N LYS A 128 -3.09 -13.80 -16.94
CA LYS A 128 -2.54 -14.53 -18.09
C LYS A 128 -1.72 -13.67 -19.06
N CYS A 129 -1.08 -12.59 -18.62
CA CYS A 129 0.00 -11.96 -19.40
C CYS A 129 1.24 -12.86 -19.39
N GLY A 130 1.35 -13.77 -20.36
CA GLY A 130 2.31 -14.86 -20.39
C GLY A 130 3.76 -14.43 -20.54
N ASN A 131 4.02 -13.28 -21.15
CA ASN A 131 5.37 -12.71 -21.35
C ASN A 131 5.71 -11.55 -20.39
N LEU A 132 4.83 -11.22 -19.44
CA LEU A 132 5.09 -10.15 -18.48
C LEU A 132 6.18 -10.63 -17.50
N GLU A 133 7.37 -10.03 -17.57
CA GLU A 133 8.54 -10.45 -16.78
C GLU A 133 8.75 -9.62 -15.52
N THR A 134 8.38 -8.34 -15.56
CA THR A 134 8.65 -7.40 -14.46
C THR A 134 7.44 -6.50 -14.17
N VAL A 135 7.11 -6.37 -12.89
CA VAL A 135 6.17 -5.37 -12.37
C VAL A 135 6.85 -4.55 -11.28
N SER A 136 6.74 -3.23 -11.36
CA SER A 136 7.33 -2.35 -10.36
C SER A 136 6.40 -1.20 -10.00
N PHE A 137 6.35 -0.91 -8.70
CA PHE A 137 5.59 0.17 -8.12
C PHE A 137 6.55 1.19 -7.53
N GLY A 138 6.56 2.41 -8.07
CA GLY A 138 7.44 3.49 -7.58
C GLY A 138 7.17 3.83 -6.12
N SER A 139 8.22 4.00 -5.32
CA SER A 139 8.14 4.25 -3.87
C SER A 139 7.75 5.69 -3.49
N GLY A 140 7.38 6.53 -4.45
CA GLY A 140 7.13 7.96 -4.24
C GLY A 140 6.42 8.60 -5.44
N LEU A 141 6.32 9.92 -5.44
CA LEU A 141 5.85 10.73 -6.58
C LEU A 141 6.98 10.84 -7.63
N SER A 142 6.65 10.89 -8.92
CA SER A 142 7.67 11.11 -9.95
C SER A 142 8.33 12.48 -9.80
N ASP A 143 9.60 12.61 -10.22
CA ASP A 143 10.30 13.91 -10.21
C ASP A 143 9.54 14.99 -10.99
N GLU A 144 8.84 14.59 -12.05
CA GLU A 144 8.00 15.46 -12.85
C GLU A 144 6.79 15.95 -12.05
N PHE A 145 6.10 15.05 -11.36
CA PHE A 145 5.00 15.40 -10.46
C PHE A 145 5.50 16.32 -9.34
N MET A 146 6.60 15.96 -8.70
CA MET A 146 7.22 16.70 -7.61
C MET A 146 7.55 18.13 -8.00
N LYS A 147 8.23 18.31 -9.13
CA LYS A 147 8.60 19.62 -9.66
C LYS A 147 7.38 20.49 -9.96
N TRP A 148 6.29 19.88 -10.41
CA TRP A 148 5.11 20.62 -10.88
C TRP A 148 4.11 20.94 -9.76
N TYR A 149 3.81 19.98 -8.88
CA TYR A 149 2.85 20.12 -7.79
C TYR A 149 3.48 20.65 -6.49
N PHE A 150 4.76 20.37 -6.25
CA PHE A 150 5.47 20.72 -5.03
C PHE A 150 6.81 21.41 -5.34
N PRO A 151 6.80 22.58 -6.03
CA PRO A 151 8.03 23.27 -6.42
C PRO A 151 8.89 23.72 -5.22
N ASP A 152 8.25 23.89 -4.06
CA ASP A 152 8.90 24.27 -2.80
C ASP A 152 9.16 23.06 -1.87
N GLY A 153 8.91 21.82 -2.34
CA GLY A 153 9.01 20.57 -1.56
C GLY A 153 7.67 20.05 -1.03
N ILE A 154 7.62 18.75 -0.69
CA ILE A 154 6.41 18.11 -0.14
C ILE A 154 6.25 18.52 1.34
N PRO A 155 5.05 18.95 1.79
CA PRO A 155 4.74 19.06 3.21
C PRO A 155 4.87 17.69 3.91
N GLU A 156 5.41 17.65 5.13
CA GLU A 156 5.61 16.41 5.91
C GLU A 156 4.30 15.59 6.08
N ALA A 157 3.14 16.26 6.10
CA ALA A 157 1.83 15.63 6.15
C ALA A 157 1.39 14.91 4.85
N ASP A 158 2.00 15.26 3.70
CA ASP A 158 1.75 14.64 2.39
C ASP A 158 2.71 13.46 2.10
N TYR A 159 3.69 13.21 2.97
CA TYR A 159 4.55 12.00 2.93
C TYR A 159 3.83 10.73 3.37
N ALA A 160 2.60 10.83 3.89
CA ALA A 160 1.78 9.67 4.23
C ALA A 160 1.38 8.93 2.95
N VAL A 161 2.25 8.02 2.49
CA VAL A 161 2.06 7.17 1.32
C VAL A 161 0.69 6.49 1.43
N ARG A 162 -0.15 6.66 0.40
CA ARG A 162 -1.46 6.01 0.36
C ARG A 162 -1.29 4.52 0.05
N ARG A 163 -2.19 3.72 0.62
CA ARG A 163 -2.20 2.25 0.57
C ARG A 163 -2.01 1.69 -0.85
N CYS A 164 -1.18 0.66 -0.95
CA CYS A 164 -1.11 -0.21 -2.11
C CYS A 164 -2.05 -1.39 -1.97
N ASN A 165 -3.03 -1.49 -2.86
CA ASN A 165 -4.06 -2.50 -2.78
C ASN A 165 -4.05 -3.31 -4.06
N LEU A 166 -3.25 -4.37 -4.08
CA LEU A 166 -3.22 -5.31 -5.20
C LEU A 166 -4.45 -6.21 -5.11
N LYS A 167 -5.26 -6.23 -6.16
CA LYS A 167 -6.56 -6.90 -6.15
C LYS A 167 -6.43 -8.42 -6.30
N LYS A 168 -7.52 -9.11 -5.98
CA LYS A 168 -7.68 -10.55 -6.19
C LYS A 168 -7.32 -10.92 -7.63
N GLY A 169 -6.42 -11.90 -7.79
CA GLY A 169 -6.04 -12.43 -9.11
C GLY A 169 -5.34 -11.45 -10.05
N MET A 170 -4.90 -10.27 -9.59
CA MET A 170 -4.43 -9.19 -10.47
C MET A 170 -3.31 -9.59 -11.43
N PHE A 171 -2.42 -10.50 -11.03
CA PHE A 171 -1.33 -11.05 -11.84
C PHE A 171 -1.42 -12.57 -12.00
N ALA A 172 -2.61 -13.16 -11.82
CA ALA A 172 -2.78 -14.60 -11.87
C ALA A 172 -2.43 -15.15 -13.25
N GLY A 173 -1.57 -16.17 -13.31
CA GLY A 173 -1.13 -16.81 -14.55
C GLY A 173 -0.09 -16.02 -15.34
N CYS A 174 0.53 -14.98 -14.79
CA CYS A 174 1.70 -14.32 -15.38
C CYS A 174 2.94 -15.22 -15.25
N THR A 175 3.01 -16.27 -16.06
CA THR A 175 3.99 -17.35 -15.87
C THR A 175 5.44 -16.91 -16.04
N ALA A 176 5.72 -15.86 -16.83
CA ALA A 176 7.05 -15.27 -16.99
C ALA A 176 7.42 -14.24 -15.92
N LEU A 177 6.51 -13.86 -15.01
CA LEU A 177 6.74 -12.79 -14.02
C LEU A 177 7.82 -13.21 -13.03
N ALA A 178 9.03 -12.68 -13.24
CA ALA A 178 10.23 -13.05 -12.51
C ALA A 178 10.60 -12.03 -11.44
N SER A 179 10.17 -10.77 -11.60
CA SER A 179 10.48 -9.67 -10.68
C SER A 179 9.25 -8.84 -10.35
N VAL A 180 8.99 -8.67 -9.05
CA VAL A 180 7.95 -7.78 -8.52
C VAL A 180 8.60 -6.87 -7.50
N THR A 181 8.55 -5.55 -7.74
CA THR A 181 9.01 -4.53 -6.80
C THR A 181 7.81 -3.82 -6.20
N LEU A 182 7.48 -4.13 -4.96
CA LEU A 182 6.41 -3.47 -4.20
C LEU A 182 6.89 -2.14 -3.61
N PRO A 183 5.98 -1.16 -3.39
CA PRO A 183 6.35 0.07 -2.71
C PRO A 183 6.63 -0.20 -1.23
N ASP A 184 7.55 0.57 -0.64
CA ASP A 184 7.76 0.56 0.81
C ASP A 184 6.62 1.34 1.48
N THR A 185 5.89 0.67 2.36
CA THR A 185 4.69 1.22 3.02
C THR A 185 4.91 1.49 4.52
N SER A 186 6.15 1.45 5.01
CA SER A 186 6.51 1.69 6.41
C SER A 186 5.98 3.03 6.93
N ARG A 187 6.14 4.08 6.11
CA ARG A 187 5.63 5.44 6.40
C ARG A 187 4.12 5.63 6.20
N SER A 188 3.38 4.56 5.87
CA SER A 188 1.94 4.66 5.70
C SER A 188 1.21 4.56 7.05
N ASN A 189 0.16 5.36 7.21
CA ASN A 189 -0.74 5.26 8.35
C ASN A 189 -1.77 4.12 8.23
N SER A 190 -1.75 3.38 7.11
CA SER A 190 -2.73 2.34 6.82
C SER A 190 -2.05 1.16 6.13
N ALA A 191 -2.49 -0.05 6.47
CA ALA A 191 -1.98 -1.26 5.83
C ALA A 191 -2.39 -1.35 4.35
N SER A 192 -1.44 -1.80 3.54
CA SER A 192 -1.60 -2.22 2.15
C SER A 192 -1.98 -3.71 2.10
N PHE A 193 -2.53 -4.20 0.99
CA PHE A 193 -2.86 -5.61 0.86
C PHE A 193 -2.44 -6.22 -0.48
N ILE A 194 -2.02 -7.47 -0.40
CA ILE A 194 -1.85 -8.36 -1.54
C ILE A 194 -3.05 -9.30 -1.53
N GLY A 195 -3.99 -9.07 -2.45
CA GLY A 195 -5.27 -9.77 -2.49
C GLY A 195 -5.16 -11.27 -2.75
N GLU A 196 -6.27 -11.97 -2.51
CA GLU A 196 -6.39 -13.41 -2.71
C GLU A 196 -5.89 -13.82 -4.11
N ARG A 197 -5.00 -14.81 -4.21
CA ARG A 197 -4.47 -15.31 -5.50
C ARG A 197 -3.84 -14.23 -6.40
N CYS A 198 -3.42 -13.08 -5.85
CA CYS A 198 -2.89 -11.97 -6.63
C CYS A 198 -1.78 -12.40 -7.61
N PHE A 199 -0.85 -13.25 -7.16
CA PHE A 199 0.26 -13.79 -7.95
C PHE A 199 0.11 -15.31 -8.16
N GLU A 200 -1.13 -15.81 -8.27
CA GLU A 200 -1.36 -17.24 -8.49
C GLU A 200 -0.67 -17.71 -9.78
N ASN A 201 0.08 -18.80 -9.72
CA ASN A 201 0.82 -19.39 -10.85
C ASN A 201 1.83 -18.46 -11.55
N CYS A 202 2.38 -17.47 -10.84
CA CYS A 202 3.57 -16.72 -11.29
C CYS A 202 4.84 -17.59 -11.17
N ALA A 203 4.95 -18.61 -12.01
CA ALA A 203 5.92 -19.70 -11.88
C ALA A 203 7.40 -19.25 -12.00
N ALA A 204 7.68 -18.11 -12.62
CA ALA A 204 9.04 -17.57 -12.75
C ALA A 204 9.51 -16.74 -11.55
N LEU A 205 8.62 -16.36 -10.61
CA LEU A 205 8.97 -15.50 -9.48
C LEU A 205 9.87 -16.27 -8.51
N LYS A 206 11.11 -15.80 -8.33
CA LYS A 206 12.15 -16.49 -7.54
C LYS A 206 12.29 -15.95 -6.13
N GLU A 207 12.13 -14.64 -6.01
CA GLU A 207 12.23 -13.95 -4.74
C GLU A 207 11.27 -12.78 -4.69
N ILE A 208 10.85 -12.43 -3.48
CA ILE A 208 10.12 -11.20 -3.23
C ILE A 208 10.51 -10.61 -1.87
N GLU A 209 10.64 -9.30 -1.85
CA GLU A 209 10.87 -8.50 -0.65
C GLU A 209 9.63 -7.63 -0.40
N ILE A 210 9.07 -7.71 0.80
CA ILE A 210 7.86 -6.97 1.19
C ILE A 210 8.20 -6.13 2.41
N LYS A 211 8.17 -4.80 2.22
CA LYS A 211 8.51 -3.79 3.24
C LYS A 211 7.30 -2.98 3.67
N GLY A 212 7.21 -2.73 4.96
CA GLY A 212 6.16 -1.92 5.56
C GLY A 212 4.91 -2.71 5.92
N LYS A 213 3.81 -1.97 6.10
CA LYS A 213 2.53 -2.49 6.58
C LYS A 213 1.76 -3.17 5.45
N TRP A 214 1.90 -4.50 5.33
CA TRP A 214 1.17 -5.32 4.37
C TRP A 214 0.37 -6.44 5.04
N ALA A 215 -0.81 -6.71 4.50
CA ALA A 215 -1.56 -7.93 4.72
C ALA A 215 -1.50 -8.80 3.45
N LEU A 216 -1.05 -10.04 3.58
CA LEU A 216 -1.05 -11.02 2.51
C LEU A 216 -2.31 -11.88 2.66
N GLU A 217 -3.21 -11.85 1.69
CA GLU A 217 -4.42 -12.66 1.74
C GLU A 217 -4.16 -14.12 1.37
N LYS A 218 -5.18 -14.97 1.57
CA LYS A 218 -5.14 -16.39 1.26
C LYS A 218 -4.65 -16.65 -0.18
N ASP A 219 -3.81 -17.67 -0.35
CA ASP A 219 -3.30 -18.12 -1.65
C ASP A 219 -2.55 -17.02 -2.46
N ALA A 220 -2.13 -15.90 -1.86
CA ALA A 220 -1.57 -14.75 -2.57
C ALA A 220 -0.45 -15.08 -3.59
N PHE A 221 0.43 -16.03 -3.25
CA PHE A 221 1.54 -16.53 -4.10
C PHE A 221 1.42 -18.03 -4.38
N LEU A 222 0.19 -18.56 -4.38
CA LEU A 222 -0.07 -19.96 -4.69
C LEU A 222 0.48 -20.32 -6.08
N GLY A 223 1.17 -21.44 -6.23
CA GLY A 223 1.70 -21.87 -7.53
C GLY A 223 2.98 -21.16 -7.98
N CYS A 224 3.54 -20.25 -7.17
CA CYS A 224 4.87 -19.67 -7.39
C CYS A 224 5.98 -20.71 -7.11
N SER A 225 6.09 -21.72 -7.97
CA SER A 225 6.95 -22.90 -7.79
C SER A 225 8.45 -22.60 -7.75
N SER A 226 8.89 -21.50 -8.39
CA SER A 226 10.27 -21.04 -8.35
C SER A 226 10.60 -20.18 -7.13
N LEU A 227 9.63 -19.82 -6.29
CA LEU A 227 9.83 -18.92 -5.16
C LEU A 227 10.69 -19.60 -4.09
N LYS A 228 11.95 -19.20 -3.98
CA LYS A 228 12.93 -19.76 -3.03
C LYS A 228 13.21 -18.83 -1.85
N LYS A 229 12.95 -17.54 -1.99
CA LYS A 229 13.27 -16.54 -0.97
C LYS A 229 12.13 -15.54 -0.81
N VAL A 230 11.66 -15.38 0.42
CA VAL A 230 10.72 -14.30 0.77
C VAL A 230 11.34 -13.53 1.92
N VAL A 231 11.41 -12.21 1.80
CA VAL A 231 11.90 -11.31 2.86
C VAL A 231 10.74 -10.46 3.33
N LEU A 232 10.42 -10.56 4.63
CA LEU A 232 9.30 -9.88 5.28
C LEU A 232 9.82 -8.99 6.41
N THR A 233 9.40 -7.71 6.42
CA THR A 233 9.71 -6.80 7.54
C THR A 233 8.85 -7.10 8.77
N SER A 234 9.16 -6.46 9.88
CA SER A 234 8.45 -6.62 11.15
C SER A 234 7.02 -6.07 11.13
N GLU A 235 6.72 -5.15 10.22
CA GLU A 235 5.43 -4.47 10.10
C GLU A 235 4.34 -5.26 9.32
N ILE A 236 4.63 -6.48 8.86
CA ILE A 236 3.63 -7.33 8.21
C ILE A 236 2.49 -7.62 9.18
N GLN A 237 1.27 -7.22 8.79
CA GLN A 237 0.09 -7.28 9.66
C GLN A 237 -0.48 -8.68 9.75
N GLN A 238 -0.53 -9.39 8.61
CA GLN A 238 -1.11 -10.72 8.52
C GLN A 238 -0.55 -11.46 7.30
N ILE A 239 -0.44 -12.78 7.43
CA ILE A 239 -0.16 -13.69 6.32
C ILE A 239 -1.27 -14.75 6.31
N GLY A 240 -2.08 -14.78 5.26
CA GLY A 240 -3.20 -15.68 5.12
C GLY A 240 -2.80 -17.12 4.80
N ASP A 241 -3.75 -18.04 4.96
CA ASP A 241 -3.55 -19.46 4.70
C ASP A 241 -2.95 -19.71 3.31
N HIS A 242 -1.92 -20.54 3.26
CA HIS A 242 -1.23 -20.92 2.02
C HIS A 242 -0.75 -19.73 1.15
N ALA A 243 -0.63 -18.53 1.72
CA ALA A 243 -0.22 -17.34 0.99
C ALA A 243 1.16 -17.47 0.35
N LEU A 244 2.10 -18.19 0.97
CA LEU A 244 3.48 -18.32 0.54
C LEU A 244 3.92 -19.79 0.51
N GLY A 245 4.61 -20.19 -0.56
CA GLY A 245 5.31 -21.48 -0.57
C GLY A 245 4.43 -22.70 -0.76
N PHE A 246 3.26 -22.55 -1.36
CA PHE A 246 2.40 -23.67 -1.70
C PHE A 246 2.10 -23.72 -3.20
N ILE A 247 1.87 -24.93 -3.69
CA ILE A 247 1.29 -25.25 -5.00
C ILE A 247 0.04 -26.11 -4.80
N ARG A 248 -0.89 -26.11 -5.75
CA ARG A 248 -2.02 -27.04 -5.80
C ARG A 248 -1.76 -28.11 -6.85
N ASN A 249 -1.95 -29.38 -6.49
CA ASN A 249 -1.86 -30.49 -7.42
C ASN A 249 -3.22 -30.76 -8.12
N ASP A 250 -3.24 -31.74 -9.03
CA ASP A 250 -4.47 -32.12 -9.77
C ASP A 250 -5.58 -32.69 -8.86
N ALA A 251 -5.25 -33.12 -7.65
CA ALA A 251 -6.19 -33.61 -6.64
C ALA A 251 -6.72 -32.50 -5.70
N ASP A 252 -6.40 -31.23 -6.01
CA ASP A 252 -6.75 -30.06 -5.20
C ASP A 252 -6.10 -30.03 -3.79
N GLU A 253 -4.95 -30.70 -3.64
CA GLU A 253 -4.20 -30.73 -2.40
C GLU A 253 -3.10 -29.66 -2.41
N TYR A 254 -2.90 -29.01 -1.26
CA TYR A 254 -1.79 -28.08 -1.05
C TYR A 254 -0.49 -28.84 -0.78
N LEU A 255 0.50 -28.61 -1.63
CA LEU A 255 1.87 -29.13 -1.49
C LEU A 255 2.83 -27.97 -1.26
N LYS A 256 3.87 -28.17 -0.45
CA LYS A 256 4.90 -27.15 -0.22
C LYS A 256 5.81 -27.01 -1.43
N CYS A 257 6.20 -25.78 -1.75
CA CYS A 257 7.26 -25.48 -2.69
C CYS A 257 8.60 -25.94 -2.12
N ASP A 258 9.36 -26.69 -2.91
CA ASP A 258 10.68 -27.14 -2.50
C ASP A 258 11.65 -25.97 -2.34
N GLY A 259 12.38 -25.90 -1.22
CA GLY A 259 13.48 -24.97 -1.04
C GLY A 259 13.09 -23.50 -0.78
N LEU A 260 11.83 -23.20 -0.47
CA LEU A 260 11.48 -21.88 0.06
C LEU A 260 12.12 -21.67 1.44
N THR A 261 12.74 -20.51 1.63
CA THR A 261 13.18 -20.00 2.95
C THR A 261 12.54 -18.64 3.20
N ILE A 262 11.96 -18.47 4.38
CA ILE A 262 11.35 -17.21 4.82
C ILE A 262 12.39 -16.47 5.67
N TYR A 263 12.67 -15.23 5.29
CA TYR A 263 13.53 -14.32 6.02
C TYR A 263 12.65 -13.26 6.67
N GLY A 264 12.83 -13.01 7.96
CA GLY A 264 12.05 -12.01 8.66
C GLY A 264 12.58 -11.71 10.05
N VAL A 265 11.91 -10.80 10.75
CA VAL A 265 12.26 -10.45 12.14
C VAL A 265 11.62 -11.46 13.08
N SER A 266 12.35 -11.91 14.11
CA SER A 266 11.84 -12.85 15.12
C SER A 266 10.68 -12.24 15.92
N GLY A 267 9.74 -13.08 16.35
CA GLY A 267 8.53 -12.71 17.07
C GLY A 267 7.39 -12.19 16.19
N THR A 268 7.57 -12.14 14.87
CA THR A 268 6.59 -11.51 13.95
C THR A 268 5.70 -12.52 13.24
N ALA A 269 4.76 -12.02 12.43
CA ALA A 269 3.90 -12.85 11.58
C ALA A 269 4.72 -13.75 10.64
N ALA A 270 5.90 -13.32 10.20
CA ALA A 270 6.78 -14.09 9.33
C ALA A 270 7.29 -15.38 10.01
N GLU A 271 7.77 -15.27 11.25
CA GLU A 271 8.25 -16.44 12.02
C GLU A 271 7.10 -17.38 12.36
N THR A 272 5.96 -16.82 12.76
CA THR A 272 4.76 -17.61 13.09
C THR A 272 4.28 -18.41 11.88
N TYR A 273 4.15 -17.76 10.72
CA TYR A 273 3.76 -18.41 9.47
C TYR A 273 4.75 -19.51 9.07
N ALA A 274 6.05 -19.24 9.16
CA ALA A 274 7.09 -20.21 8.84
C ALA A 274 7.02 -21.43 9.77
N ALA A 275 6.84 -21.23 11.07
CA ALA A 275 6.75 -22.31 12.05
C ALA A 275 5.49 -23.18 11.85
N GLU A 276 4.32 -22.56 11.70
CA GLU A 276 3.03 -23.26 11.52
C GLU A 276 3.00 -24.08 10.23
N ASN A 277 3.59 -23.54 9.16
CA ASN A 277 3.65 -24.21 7.87
C ASN A 277 4.95 -25.00 7.67
N GLY A 278 5.81 -25.11 8.69
CA GLY A 278 7.07 -25.87 8.65
C GLY A 278 8.00 -25.47 7.50
N PHE A 279 8.18 -24.17 7.26
CA PHE A 279 9.19 -23.62 6.36
C PHE A 279 10.45 -23.22 7.14
N PRO A 280 11.66 -23.32 6.53
CA PRO A 280 12.87 -22.73 7.09
C PRO A 280 12.69 -21.22 7.33
N PHE A 281 13.02 -20.78 8.54
CA PHE A 281 13.04 -19.37 8.93
C PHE A 281 14.46 -18.90 9.21
N VAL A 282 14.84 -17.76 8.64
CA VAL A 282 16.12 -17.09 8.91
C VAL A 282 15.82 -15.72 9.49
N ALA A 283 16.19 -15.53 10.76
CA ALA A 283 16.10 -14.24 11.41
C ALA A 283 17.04 -13.24 10.70
N VAL A 284 16.50 -12.08 10.32
CA VAL A 284 17.29 -10.95 9.83
C VAL A 284 17.33 -9.86 10.89
N SER A 285 18.45 -9.12 10.95
CA SER A 285 18.56 -7.91 11.77
C SER A 285 17.76 -6.78 11.12
N GLY A 286 16.44 -6.85 11.22
CA GLY A 286 15.56 -5.72 10.99
C GLY A 286 15.20 -5.10 12.34
N GLU A 287 14.96 -3.79 12.37
CA GLU A 287 14.31 -3.15 13.51
C GLU A 287 12.96 -3.85 13.69
N LYS A 288 12.77 -4.49 14.85
CA LYS A 288 11.47 -5.03 15.21
C LYS A 288 10.48 -3.86 15.21
N ALA A 289 9.26 -4.06 14.77
CA ALA A 289 8.27 -3.00 14.90
C ALA A 289 8.02 -2.84 16.40
N ALA A 290 7.99 -1.60 16.90
CA ALA A 290 7.60 -1.36 18.28
C ALA A 290 6.29 -2.10 18.57
N GLY A 291 6.30 -2.87 19.66
CA GLY A 291 5.11 -3.53 20.20
C GLY A 291 3.98 -2.51 20.39
N THR A 292 2.75 -2.97 20.24
CA THR A 292 1.58 -2.09 20.30
C THR A 292 1.37 -1.46 21.67
N GLY A 293 1.94 -2.05 22.72
CA GLY A 293 1.73 -1.66 24.11
C GLY A 293 0.47 -2.23 24.76
N ASP A 294 -0.37 -2.96 24.01
CA ASP A 294 -1.53 -3.70 24.52
C ASP A 294 -1.09 -5.11 24.95
N VAL A 295 -0.48 -5.18 26.13
CA VAL A 295 0.16 -6.41 26.64
C VAL A 295 -0.83 -7.35 27.30
N ASN A 296 -2.02 -6.84 27.67
CA ASN A 296 -3.09 -7.64 28.25
C ASN A 296 -4.06 -8.19 27.18
N THR A 297 -3.93 -7.74 25.93
CA THR A 297 -4.70 -8.15 24.74
C THR A 297 -6.20 -7.82 24.79
N ASP A 298 -6.57 -6.73 25.48
CA ASP A 298 -7.96 -6.28 25.61
C ASP A 298 -8.44 -5.34 24.50
N GLY A 299 -7.52 -4.95 23.60
CA GLY A 299 -7.78 -4.07 22.47
C GLY A 299 -7.59 -2.58 22.77
N THR A 300 -7.14 -2.23 23.97
CA THR A 300 -6.81 -0.85 24.37
C THR A 300 -5.42 -0.76 24.98
N VAL A 301 -4.75 0.39 24.83
CA VAL A 301 -3.46 0.66 25.48
C VAL A 301 -3.69 1.61 26.64
N ASP A 302 -3.66 1.10 27.87
CA ASP A 302 -3.93 1.87 29.07
C ASP A 302 -3.01 1.50 30.26
N VAL A 303 -3.30 2.08 31.43
CA VAL A 303 -2.45 1.89 32.61
C VAL A 303 -2.38 0.44 33.06
N SER A 304 -3.39 -0.37 32.75
CA SER A 304 -3.43 -1.79 33.07
C SER A 304 -2.35 -2.56 32.30
N ASP A 305 -2.04 -2.18 31.06
CA ASP A 305 -0.93 -2.73 30.30
C ASP A 305 0.41 -2.39 30.93
N ALA A 306 0.62 -1.10 31.23
CA ALA A 306 1.85 -0.66 31.86
C ALA A 306 2.09 -1.37 33.21
N VAL A 307 1.03 -1.60 33.98
CA VAL A 307 1.09 -2.34 35.26
C VAL A 307 1.37 -3.82 35.03
N LEU A 308 0.70 -4.47 34.06
CA LEU A 308 0.92 -5.88 33.75
C LEU A 308 2.37 -6.11 33.30
N LEU A 309 2.87 -5.26 32.41
CA LEU A 309 4.24 -5.33 31.92
C LEU A 309 5.27 -5.06 33.03
N ALA A 310 5.04 -4.05 33.87
CA ALA A 310 5.93 -3.75 35.00
C ALA A 310 6.00 -4.91 36.00
N ARG A 311 4.86 -5.58 36.27
CA ARG A 311 4.83 -6.78 37.13
C ARG A 311 5.55 -7.95 36.49
N PHE A 312 5.38 -8.16 35.19
CA PHE A 312 6.10 -9.18 34.43
C PHE A 312 7.63 -8.94 34.49
N CYS A 313 8.10 -7.71 34.24
CA CYS A 313 9.51 -7.32 34.36
C CYS A 313 10.07 -7.46 35.78
N ALA A 314 9.21 -7.41 36.80
CA ALA A 314 9.57 -7.65 38.20
C ALA A 314 9.53 -9.14 38.61
N GLU A 315 9.38 -10.06 37.64
CA GLU A 315 9.29 -11.51 37.85
C GLU A 315 8.13 -11.92 38.78
N ASP A 316 7.04 -11.16 38.79
CA ASP A 316 5.82 -11.52 39.52
C ASP A 316 5.16 -12.74 38.86
N THR A 317 5.22 -13.89 39.52
CA THR A 317 4.65 -15.17 39.04
C THR A 317 3.14 -15.13 38.75
N ALA A 318 2.40 -14.13 39.25
CA ALA A 318 0.99 -13.96 38.95
C ALA A 318 0.73 -13.10 37.69
N ALA A 319 1.75 -12.45 37.14
CA ALA A 319 1.66 -11.66 35.91
C ALA A 319 1.99 -12.56 34.71
N VAL A 320 0.97 -13.18 34.13
CA VAL A 320 1.10 -14.04 32.94
C VAL A 320 0.62 -13.28 31.71
N MET A 321 1.46 -13.24 30.68
CA MET A 321 1.12 -12.67 29.37
C MET A 321 0.99 -13.78 28.33
N THR A 322 0.08 -13.58 27.38
CA THR A 322 -0.05 -14.45 26.21
C THR A 322 1.15 -14.25 25.28
N LYS A 323 1.32 -15.13 24.27
CA LYS A 323 2.32 -14.92 23.22
C LYS A 323 2.08 -13.61 22.47
N GLU A 324 0.82 -13.27 22.24
CA GLU A 324 0.40 -11.99 21.65
C GLU A 324 0.78 -10.80 22.54
N GLY A 325 0.52 -10.89 23.86
CA GLY A 325 0.92 -9.87 24.82
C GLY A 325 2.45 -9.68 24.90
N LEU A 326 3.22 -10.76 24.86
CA LEU A 326 4.69 -10.71 24.80
C LEU A 326 5.21 -10.04 23.52
N ASN A 327 4.53 -10.25 22.39
CA ASN A 327 4.85 -9.57 21.14
C ASN A 327 4.52 -8.07 21.20
N ALA A 328 3.44 -7.70 21.88
CA ALA A 328 3.01 -6.32 22.09
C ALA A 328 3.88 -5.53 23.08
N ALA A 329 4.69 -6.20 23.89
CA ALA A 329 5.39 -5.62 25.03
C ALA A 329 6.72 -4.92 24.72
N ASP A 330 7.34 -5.19 23.57
CA ASP A 330 8.62 -4.58 23.18
C ASP A 330 8.39 -3.28 22.42
N CYS A 331 7.92 -2.26 23.14
CA CYS A 331 7.45 -0.99 22.59
C CYS A 331 8.57 -0.05 22.12
N ASN A 332 9.82 -0.35 22.45
CA ASN A 332 10.99 0.41 21.98
C ASN A 332 11.77 -0.30 20.85
N ALA A 333 11.33 -1.50 20.44
CA ALA A 333 11.89 -2.29 19.36
C ALA A 333 13.33 -2.79 19.56
N ASP A 334 13.81 -2.87 20.80
CA ASP A 334 15.19 -3.26 21.11
C ASP A 334 15.38 -4.79 21.29
N ASN A 335 14.30 -5.58 21.16
CA ASN A 335 14.24 -7.02 21.38
C ASN A 335 14.39 -7.47 22.84
N LEU A 336 14.29 -6.55 23.80
CA LEU A 336 14.33 -6.83 25.22
C LEU A 336 13.05 -6.31 25.87
N ILE A 337 12.31 -7.17 26.58
CA ILE A 337 11.18 -6.72 27.37
C ILE A 337 11.71 -6.20 28.71
N THR A 338 11.71 -4.88 28.89
CA THR A 338 12.30 -4.21 30.04
C THR A 338 11.41 -3.10 30.61
N ASN A 339 11.89 -2.39 31.63
CA ASN A 339 11.21 -1.22 32.15
C ASN A 339 11.21 -0.03 31.18
N GLU A 340 12.08 -0.02 30.16
CA GLU A 340 12.05 1.01 29.11
C GLU A 340 10.76 0.88 28.28
N ASP A 341 10.28 -0.33 28.02
CA ASP A 341 9.02 -0.54 27.30
C ASP A 341 7.80 -0.05 28.07
N VAL A 342 7.83 -0.20 29.40
CA VAL A 342 6.80 0.38 30.28
C VAL A 342 6.76 1.90 30.12
N ILE A 343 7.92 2.56 29.99
CA ILE A 343 8.00 4.00 29.74
C ILE A 343 7.40 4.33 28.36
N PHE A 344 7.60 3.50 27.34
CA PHE A 344 6.99 3.69 26.03
C PHE A 344 5.46 3.54 26.08
N ILE A 345 4.92 2.54 26.78
CA ILE A 345 3.47 2.41 27.01
C ILE A 345 2.93 3.67 27.69
N LEU A 346 3.60 4.16 28.74
CA LEU A 346 3.21 5.39 29.43
C LEU A 346 3.26 6.62 28.51
N ARG A 347 4.21 6.70 27.58
CA ARG A 347 4.28 7.76 26.56
C ARG A 347 3.12 7.66 25.57
N ILE A 348 2.75 6.45 25.14
CA ILE A 348 1.57 6.20 24.28
C ILE A 348 0.30 6.68 24.98
N ILE A 349 0.09 6.28 26.24
CA ILE A 349 -1.05 6.71 27.07
C ILE A 349 -1.09 8.24 27.21
N ALA A 350 0.07 8.85 27.44
CA ALA A 350 0.21 10.30 27.58
C ALA A 350 0.15 11.07 26.24
N LYS A 351 0.06 10.36 25.10
CA LYS A 351 0.09 10.92 23.73
C LYS A 351 1.35 11.74 23.45
N LEU A 352 2.47 11.33 24.03
CA LEU A 352 3.78 11.97 23.89
C LEU A 352 4.61 11.39 22.74
N THR A 353 4.22 10.22 22.24
CA THR A 353 4.74 9.62 21.02
C THR A 353 3.67 9.71 19.94
N VAL A 354 3.97 10.39 18.83
CA VAL A 354 3.17 10.25 17.60
C VAL A 354 3.62 8.92 16.98
N PRO A 355 2.72 7.99 16.63
CA PRO A 355 3.13 6.79 15.90
C PRO A 355 3.73 7.26 14.57
N GLU A 356 5.01 6.93 14.33
CA GLU A 356 5.66 7.13 13.02
C GLU A 356 5.07 6.20 11.94
#